data_AF-I0X8U3-F1
#
_entry.id   AF-I0X8U3-F1
#
_cell.length_a   1.000
_cell.length_b   1.000
_cell.length_c   1.000
_cell.angle_alpha   90.00
_cell.angle_beta   90.00
_cell.angle_gamma   90.00
#
_symmetry.space_group_name_H-M   'P 1'
#
loop_
_entity.id
_entity.type
_entity.pdbx_description
1 polymer ?
#
loop_
_entity_poly.entity_id
_entity_poly.type
_entity_poly.pdbx_seq_one_letter_code
_entity_poly.pdbx_strand_id
1 'polypeptide(L)'
;MMKLLEEAIIYATIMHQGKTRKLNKIPYIFHPLEVAQILATLTDDEEIITAGILHDIVEDTDGSMEEIESRFGKRVALLVASESEKKYPGEDKSLTWQRRKEDSILVLKNSTDIGVKMLWLSDKLANIRSIARAYSELGEEMWKSLNQTDPEKHRWYYQSIAETVELSLNKTGAFKEFIKHINFIWPGTFDSEKTRYKKYKEVSVEGCKIIGRGAKGEVYRYDDELVIKVFNENNTYHDVEMEIDLSRRAFILGIPTAISFGIVSVGNKYGAMYELVDSEPLSNFIARAPGQVEVYAKMMSDLAHTIHDIKIDNFVFPLVSERFNSYLDGGLMIENEGLGKKCKALIDRLGNYKTVLHGDFHTGNVFLLKGEPLLIDMGRVSQGHPIAEISDVYYFYVSLGLDDPSNVEKFMGFSYATSKRYFDFFLSQYLNTDDEIILNEITEKAAILCYIRLINKYHKKGKPTAFEQKRISEFIEKITSLLEKYDTLEF
;
A
#
# COMPACT_ATOMS: atom_id res chain seq x y z
N MET A 1 -16.16 -21.92 39.30
CA MET A 1 -15.98 -21.42 37.92
C MET A 1 -14.56 -20.87 37.84
N MET A 2 -13.69 -21.52 37.07
CA MET A 2 -12.39 -20.94 36.71
C MET A 2 -12.64 -19.64 35.94
N LYS A 3 -11.87 -18.59 36.24
CA LYS A 3 -11.90 -17.35 35.44
C LYS A 3 -11.33 -17.66 34.05
N LEU A 4 -11.86 -17.06 32.98
CA LEU A 4 -11.44 -17.26 31.58
C LEU A 4 -9.90 -17.28 31.40
N LEU A 5 -9.22 -16.34 32.07
CA LEU A 5 -7.76 -16.21 32.09
C LEU A 5 -7.03 -17.42 32.69
N GLU A 6 -7.56 -18.00 33.76
CA GLU A 6 -6.96 -19.16 34.42
C GLU A 6 -6.99 -20.38 33.49
N GLU A 7 -8.12 -20.57 32.79
CA GLU A 7 -8.24 -21.63 31.78
C GLU A 7 -7.26 -21.45 30.63
N ALA A 8 -7.11 -20.22 30.15
CA ALA A 8 -6.17 -19.88 29.07
C ALA A 8 -4.72 -20.15 29.48
N ILE A 9 -4.32 -19.75 30.69
CA ILE A 9 -2.96 -19.98 31.22
C ILE A 9 -2.67 -21.48 31.34
N ILE A 10 -3.62 -22.26 31.88
CA ILE A 10 -3.45 -23.72 32.00
C ILE A 10 -3.30 -24.35 30.62
N TYR A 11 -4.17 -23.98 29.67
CA TYR A 11 -4.09 -24.51 28.31
C TYR A 11 -2.77 -24.14 27.62
N ALA A 12 -2.36 -22.87 27.65
CA ALA A 12 -1.10 -22.44 27.08
C ALA A 12 0.10 -23.14 27.71
N THR A 13 0.08 -23.35 29.03
CA THR A 13 1.14 -24.07 29.75
C THR A 13 1.27 -25.51 29.27
N ILE A 14 0.15 -26.21 29.07
CA ILE A 14 0.12 -27.59 28.56
C ILE A 14 0.64 -27.63 27.11
N MET A 15 0.15 -26.74 26.24
CA MET A 15 0.50 -26.74 24.81
C MET A 15 1.97 -26.37 24.53
N HIS A 16 2.58 -25.57 25.40
CA HIS A 16 3.98 -25.17 25.31
C HIS A 16 4.93 -26.02 26.17
N GLN A 17 4.44 -27.11 26.78
CA GLN A 17 5.27 -27.96 27.64
C GLN A 17 6.51 -28.49 26.90
N GLY A 18 7.69 -28.31 27.51
CA GLY A 18 8.97 -28.75 26.96
C GLY A 18 9.58 -27.84 25.88
N LYS A 19 8.91 -26.74 25.49
CA LYS A 19 9.41 -25.78 24.49
C LYS A 19 10.18 -24.63 25.15
N THR A 20 11.17 -24.09 24.45
CA THR A 20 12.00 -22.96 24.91
C THR A 20 12.10 -21.87 23.83
N ARG A 21 12.30 -20.62 24.26
CA ARG A 21 12.52 -19.46 23.39
C ARG A 21 13.86 -19.58 22.66
N LYS A 22 13.87 -19.17 21.38
CA LYS A 22 15.02 -19.37 20.47
C LYS A 22 16.30 -18.68 20.96
N LEU A 23 16.18 -17.43 21.41
CA LEU A 23 17.32 -16.56 21.73
C LEU A 23 17.93 -16.82 23.12
N ASN A 24 17.13 -17.13 24.12
CA ASN A 24 17.58 -17.17 25.53
C ASN A 24 17.29 -18.50 26.25
N LYS A 25 16.73 -19.50 25.55
CA LYS A 25 16.41 -20.84 26.08
C LYS A 25 15.47 -20.86 27.30
N ILE A 26 14.80 -19.75 27.60
CA ILE A 26 13.79 -19.66 28.67
C ILE A 26 12.54 -20.46 28.25
N PRO A 27 11.80 -21.12 29.17
CA PRO A 27 10.56 -21.81 28.83
C PRO A 27 9.59 -20.93 28.04
N TYR A 28 8.96 -21.49 26.99
CA TYR A 28 8.18 -20.69 26.04
C TYR A 28 7.02 -19.95 26.71
N ILE A 29 6.39 -20.55 27.72
CA ILE A 29 5.25 -20.00 28.46
C ILE A 29 5.48 -18.59 29.03
N PHE A 30 6.73 -18.19 29.29
CA PHE A 30 7.03 -16.85 29.78
C PHE A 30 6.69 -15.76 28.75
N HIS A 31 6.73 -16.06 27.45
CA HIS A 31 6.37 -15.09 26.41
C HIS A 31 4.87 -14.76 26.42
N PRO A 32 3.93 -15.74 26.30
CA PRO A 32 2.51 -15.44 26.41
C PRO A 32 2.11 -14.76 27.74
N LEU A 33 2.78 -15.10 28.85
CA LEU A 33 2.55 -14.42 30.13
C LEU A 33 3.05 -12.97 30.14
N GLU A 34 4.19 -12.68 29.51
CA GLU A 34 4.69 -11.31 29.32
C GLU A 34 3.74 -10.49 28.43
N VAL A 35 3.23 -11.08 27.34
CA VAL A 35 2.22 -10.45 26.48
C VAL A 35 0.96 -10.11 27.28
N ALA A 36 0.45 -11.06 28.08
CA ALA A 36 -0.69 -10.84 28.94
C ALA A 36 -0.46 -9.72 29.97
N GLN A 37 0.75 -9.65 30.55
CA GLN A 37 1.13 -8.58 31.48
C GLN A 37 1.16 -7.21 30.81
N ILE A 38 1.69 -7.12 29.59
CA ILE A 38 1.68 -5.85 28.83
C ILE A 38 0.24 -5.45 28.50
N LEU A 39 -0.59 -6.38 28.04
CA LEU A 39 -2.00 -6.13 27.73
C LEU A 39 -2.79 -5.63 28.95
N ALA A 40 -2.53 -6.19 30.14
CA ALA A 40 -3.14 -5.74 31.39
C ALA A 40 -2.75 -4.29 31.77
N THR A 41 -1.72 -3.69 31.14
CA THR A 41 -1.43 -2.25 31.27
C THR A 41 -2.19 -1.37 30.27
N LEU A 42 -2.80 -1.98 29.26
CA LEU A 42 -3.47 -1.30 28.15
C LEU A 42 -5.00 -1.40 28.25
N THR A 43 -5.52 -2.46 28.86
CA THR A 43 -6.96 -2.74 28.94
C THR A 43 -7.29 -3.67 30.12
N ASP A 44 -8.54 -3.57 30.61
CA ASP A 44 -9.13 -4.50 31.59
C ASP A 44 -10.01 -5.57 30.91
N ASP A 45 -10.03 -5.63 29.57
CA ASP A 45 -10.81 -6.58 28.79
C ASP A 45 -10.19 -7.99 28.85
N GLU A 46 -10.85 -8.88 29.60
CA GLU A 46 -10.39 -10.25 29.81
C GLU A 46 -10.28 -11.08 28.51
N GLU A 47 -11.06 -10.78 27.46
CA GLU A 47 -10.96 -11.51 26.18
C GLU A 47 -9.72 -11.10 25.40
N ILE A 48 -9.33 -9.82 25.44
CA ILE A 48 -8.07 -9.35 24.81
C ILE A 48 -6.87 -9.97 25.53
N ILE A 49 -6.87 -9.95 26.86
CA ILE A 49 -5.77 -10.54 27.65
C ILE A 49 -5.71 -12.06 27.42
N THR A 50 -6.87 -12.74 27.38
CA THR A 50 -6.97 -14.16 27.02
C THR A 50 -6.40 -14.44 25.64
N ALA A 51 -6.71 -13.61 24.63
CA ALA A 51 -6.12 -13.75 23.30
C ALA A 51 -4.59 -13.62 23.33
N GLY A 52 -4.05 -12.70 24.13
CA GLY A 52 -2.59 -12.58 24.34
C GLY A 52 -1.94 -13.82 24.96
N ILE A 53 -2.64 -14.53 25.84
CA ILE A 53 -2.15 -15.81 26.39
C ILE A 53 -2.15 -16.91 25.32
N LEU A 54 -3.04 -16.83 24.34
CA LEU A 54 -3.29 -17.87 23.35
C LEU A 54 -2.71 -17.59 21.95
N HIS A 55 -2.13 -16.42 21.72
CA HIS A 55 -1.79 -15.95 20.36
C HIS A 55 -0.89 -16.90 19.56
N ASP A 56 0.08 -17.54 20.23
CA ASP A 56 1.04 -18.46 19.60
C ASP A 56 0.58 -19.92 19.52
N ILE A 57 -0.61 -20.27 20.03
CA ILE A 57 -1.04 -21.67 20.12
C ILE A 57 -1.13 -22.33 18.74
N VAL A 58 -1.73 -21.65 17.77
CA VAL A 58 -1.90 -22.20 16.40
C VAL A 58 -0.60 -22.14 15.58
N GLU A 59 0.31 -21.24 15.95
CA GLU A 59 1.58 -21.10 15.25
C GLU A 59 2.61 -22.14 15.67
N ASP A 60 2.78 -22.28 16.99
CA ASP A 60 3.90 -22.98 17.62
C ASP A 60 3.51 -24.29 18.31
N THR A 61 2.24 -24.66 18.30
CA THR A 61 1.73 -25.89 18.95
C THR A 61 0.79 -26.67 18.03
N ASP A 62 0.31 -27.83 18.51
CA ASP A 62 -0.63 -28.67 17.76
C ASP A 62 -2.10 -28.24 17.97
N GLY A 63 -2.34 -27.11 18.65
CA GLY A 63 -3.68 -26.59 18.91
C GLY A 63 -4.30 -25.95 17.67
N SER A 64 -5.63 -25.92 17.60
CA SER A 64 -6.36 -25.38 16.45
C SER A 64 -7.20 -24.14 16.78
N MET A 65 -7.55 -23.37 15.75
CA MET A 65 -8.41 -22.20 15.92
C MET A 65 -9.82 -22.60 16.38
N GLU A 66 -10.31 -23.77 15.92
CA GLU A 66 -11.60 -24.34 16.32
C GLU A 66 -11.61 -24.69 17.82
N GLU A 67 -10.49 -25.21 18.35
CA GLU A 67 -10.35 -25.47 19.78
C GLU A 67 -10.39 -24.17 20.59
N ILE A 68 -9.71 -23.11 20.11
CA ILE A 68 -9.73 -21.80 20.76
C ILE A 68 -11.14 -21.21 20.76
N GLU A 69 -11.85 -21.24 19.63
CA GLU A 69 -13.22 -20.73 19.53
C GLU A 69 -14.18 -21.49 20.44
N SER A 70 -14.08 -22.82 20.48
CA SER A 70 -14.93 -23.68 21.31
C SER A 70 -14.75 -23.42 22.80
N ARG A 71 -13.52 -23.17 23.25
CA ARG A 71 -13.18 -23.03 24.68
C ARG A 71 -13.27 -21.61 25.19
N PHE A 72 -12.82 -20.64 24.40
CA PHE A 72 -12.65 -19.25 24.83
C PHE A 72 -13.56 -18.26 24.10
N GLY A 73 -14.35 -18.75 23.14
CA GLY A 73 -15.33 -17.96 22.42
C GLY A 73 -14.79 -17.33 21.14
N LYS A 74 -15.74 -16.90 20.31
CA LYS A 74 -15.48 -16.39 18.96
C LYS A 74 -14.62 -15.13 18.93
N ARG A 75 -14.79 -14.22 19.89
CA ARG A 75 -14.03 -12.96 19.91
C ARG A 75 -12.56 -13.21 20.18
N VAL A 76 -12.24 -14.09 21.13
CA VAL A 76 -10.85 -14.53 21.40
C VAL A 76 -10.24 -15.17 20.15
N ALA A 77 -10.97 -16.09 19.49
CA ALA A 77 -10.49 -16.73 18.28
C ALA A 77 -10.21 -15.72 17.15
N LEU A 78 -11.08 -14.71 16.96
CA LEU A 78 -10.86 -13.64 15.98
C LEU A 78 -9.61 -12.80 16.30
N LEU A 79 -9.37 -12.49 17.58
CA LEU A 79 -8.17 -11.78 18.02
C LEU A 79 -6.90 -12.61 17.76
N VAL A 80 -6.89 -13.89 18.13
CA VAL A 80 -5.76 -14.80 17.86
C VAL A 80 -5.52 -14.95 16.36
N ALA A 81 -6.58 -15.11 15.57
CA ALA A 81 -6.49 -15.18 14.11
C ALA A 81 -5.91 -13.92 13.47
N SER A 82 -6.12 -12.74 14.08
CA SER A 82 -5.60 -11.47 13.56
C SER A 82 -4.09 -11.33 13.67
N GLU A 83 -3.45 -12.13 14.54
CA GLU A 83 -2.00 -12.17 14.72
C GLU A 83 -1.36 -13.42 14.10
N SER A 84 -2.16 -14.46 13.80
CA SER A 84 -1.69 -15.70 13.21
C SER A 84 -1.22 -15.53 11.75
N GLU A 85 0.02 -15.90 11.47
CA GLU A 85 0.61 -15.82 10.14
C GLU A 85 0.05 -16.86 9.16
N LYS A 86 -0.16 -16.41 7.92
CA LYS A 86 -0.48 -17.30 6.81
C LYS A 86 0.71 -18.21 6.49
N LYS A 87 0.49 -19.53 6.56
CA LYS A 87 1.48 -20.54 6.15
C LYS A 87 1.39 -20.76 4.63
N TYR A 88 2.55 -20.89 3.97
CA TYR A 88 2.70 -21.18 2.54
C TYR A 88 3.35 -22.58 2.39
N PRO A 89 2.56 -23.67 2.38
CA PRO A 89 3.08 -25.04 2.40
C PRO A 89 3.88 -25.35 1.13
N GLY A 90 5.05 -25.98 1.29
CA GLY A 90 5.91 -26.39 0.17
C GLY A 90 6.91 -25.33 -0.31
N GLU A 91 6.85 -24.11 0.22
CA GLU A 91 7.80 -23.03 -0.08
C GLU A 91 8.83 -22.85 1.05
N ASP A 92 10.02 -22.34 0.71
CA ASP A 92 11.04 -22.02 1.70
C ASP A 92 10.57 -20.87 2.62
N LYS A 93 10.66 -21.06 3.93
CA LYS A 93 10.21 -20.10 4.95
C LYS A 93 10.96 -18.77 4.90
N SER A 94 12.21 -18.77 4.43
CA SER A 94 13.03 -17.57 4.27
C SER A 94 12.60 -16.76 3.06
N LEU A 95 12.22 -17.42 1.96
CA LEU A 95 11.72 -16.80 0.74
C LEU A 95 10.32 -16.20 0.94
N THR A 96 9.49 -16.84 1.75
CA THR A 96 8.13 -16.37 2.05
C THR A 96 8.07 -15.39 3.23
N TRP A 97 9.18 -15.14 3.92
CA TRP A 97 9.18 -14.34 5.15
C TRP A 97 8.59 -12.94 4.93
N GLN A 98 9.05 -12.24 3.91
CA GLN A 98 8.60 -10.87 3.62
C GLN A 98 7.10 -10.85 3.27
N ARG A 99 6.67 -11.74 2.36
CA ARG A 99 5.26 -11.87 1.97
C ARG A 99 4.35 -12.16 3.18
N ARG A 100 4.75 -13.05 4.09
CA ARG A 100 4.00 -13.33 5.33
C ARG A 100 3.87 -12.10 6.22
N LYS A 101 4.96 -11.34 6.38
CA LYS A 101 4.95 -10.11 7.19
C LYS A 101 4.11 -9.01 6.54
N GLU A 102 4.17 -8.85 5.22
CA GLU A 102 3.33 -7.91 4.45
C GLU A 102 1.84 -8.25 4.60
N ASP A 103 1.47 -9.53 4.45
CA ASP A 103 0.09 -10.00 4.67
C ASP A 103 -0.38 -9.68 6.09
N SER A 104 0.47 -9.92 7.09
CA SER A 104 0.12 -9.70 8.50
C SER A 104 0.00 -8.22 8.85
N ILE A 105 0.89 -7.36 8.30
CA ILE A 105 0.76 -5.90 8.40
C ILE A 105 -0.54 -5.43 7.74
N LEU A 106 -0.94 -6.01 6.61
CA LEU A 106 -2.19 -5.66 5.95
C LEU A 106 -3.42 -6.02 6.82
N VAL A 107 -3.40 -7.15 7.52
CA VAL A 107 -4.44 -7.49 8.52
C VAL A 107 -4.50 -6.43 9.62
N LEU A 108 -3.35 -6.04 10.19
CA LEU A 108 -3.28 -5.00 11.22
C LEU A 108 -3.77 -3.64 10.71
N LYS A 109 -3.35 -3.21 9.51
CA LYS A 109 -3.75 -1.94 8.87
C LYS A 109 -5.26 -1.88 8.63
N ASN A 110 -5.86 -2.99 8.20
CA ASN A 110 -7.29 -3.06 7.89
C ASN A 110 -8.17 -3.26 9.14
N SER A 111 -7.58 -3.47 10.32
CA SER A 111 -8.35 -3.69 11.55
C SER A 111 -8.77 -2.39 12.22
N THR A 112 -10.08 -2.29 12.47
CA THR A 112 -10.67 -1.19 13.24
C THR A 112 -10.78 -1.51 14.74
N ASP A 113 -10.55 -2.76 15.14
CA ASP A 113 -10.61 -3.19 16.54
C ASP A 113 -9.32 -2.80 17.28
N ILE A 114 -9.45 -1.96 18.31
CA ILE A 114 -8.34 -1.55 19.16
C ILE A 114 -7.67 -2.72 19.88
N GLY A 115 -8.42 -3.79 20.17
CA GLY A 115 -7.90 -5.00 20.81
C GLY A 115 -6.87 -5.73 19.94
N VAL A 116 -7.07 -5.74 18.62
CA VAL A 116 -6.07 -6.25 17.66
C VAL A 116 -4.78 -5.43 17.75
N LYS A 117 -4.88 -4.09 17.78
CA LYS A 117 -3.71 -3.20 17.87
C LYS A 117 -2.98 -3.36 19.21
N MET A 118 -3.71 -3.51 20.31
CA MET A 118 -3.14 -3.75 21.64
C MET A 118 -2.43 -5.10 21.72
N LEU A 119 -3.02 -6.16 21.17
CA LEU A 119 -2.43 -7.50 21.11
C LEU A 119 -1.11 -7.47 20.33
N TRP A 120 -1.14 -6.94 19.11
CA TRP A 120 0.04 -6.79 18.26
C TRP A 120 1.14 -5.95 18.91
N LEU A 121 0.81 -4.81 19.54
CA LEU A 121 1.82 -4.02 20.26
C LEU A 121 2.45 -4.83 21.41
N SER A 122 1.64 -5.60 22.13
CA SER A 122 2.09 -6.34 23.30
C SER A 122 3.00 -7.51 22.94
N ASP A 123 2.65 -8.30 21.94
CA ASP A 123 3.51 -9.36 21.42
C ASP A 123 4.84 -8.79 20.89
N LYS A 124 4.75 -7.76 20.04
CA LYS A 124 5.96 -7.20 19.41
C LYS A 124 6.85 -6.49 20.42
N LEU A 125 6.28 -5.90 21.48
CA LEU A 125 7.05 -5.39 22.60
C LEU A 125 7.78 -6.51 23.37
N ALA A 126 7.09 -7.60 23.71
CA ALA A 126 7.73 -8.76 24.37
C ALA A 126 8.85 -9.35 23.50
N ASN A 127 8.61 -9.47 22.19
CA ASN A 127 9.60 -9.95 21.23
C ASN A 127 10.80 -9.01 21.11
N ILE A 128 10.59 -7.70 20.95
CA ILE A 128 11.70 -6.75 20.81
C ILE A 128 12.49 -6.57 22.10
N ARG A 129 11.89 -6.77 23.29
CA ARG A 129 12.63 -6.85 24.55
C ARG A 129 13.63 -8.01 24.54
N SER A 130 13.22 -9.18 24.06
CA SER A 130 14.11 -10.34 23.91
C SER A 130 15.21 -10.08 22.88
N ILE A 131 14.89 -9.41 21.77
CA ILE A 131 15.89 -9.04 20.75
C ILE A 131 16.86 -8.01 21.31
N ALA A 132 16.40 -6.96 21.98
CA ALA A 132 17.25 -5.92 22.55
C ALA A 132 18.23 -6.48 23.59
N ARG A 133 17.81 -7.45 24.41
CA ARG A 133 18.71 -8.16 25.33
C ARG A 133 19.79 -8.94 24.57
N ALA A 134 19.39 -9.74 23.58
CA ALA A 134 20.35 -10.50 22.76
C ALA A 134 21.31 -9.57 21.98
N TYR A 135 20.81 -8.47 21.43
CA TYR A 135 21.61 -7.46 20.75
C TYR A 135 22.60 -6.77 21.70
N SER A 136 22.19 -6.49 22.94
CA SER A 136 23.10 -5.92 23.95
C SER A 136 24.24 -6.87 24.35
N GLU A 137 24.05 -8.18 24.23
CA GLU A 137 25.04 -9.20 24.59
C GLU A 137 25.93 -9.60 23.40
N LEU A 138 25.35 -9.71 22.20
CA LEU A 138 25.99 -10.31 21.01
C LEU A 138 26.20 -9.32 19.86
N GLY A 139 25.61 -8.13 19.90
CA GLY A 139 25.60 -7.18 18.78
C GLY A 139 25.03 -7.79 17.51
N GLU A 140 25.62 -7.45 16.36
CA GLU A 140 25.19 -7.91 15.03
C GLU A 140 25.24 -9.44 14.85
N GLU A 141 26.01 -10.17 15.66
CA GLU A 141 26.10 -11.63 15.55
C GLU A 141 24.77 -12.32 15.93
N MET A 142 23.90 -11.65 16.69
CA MET A 142 22.61 -12.21 17.07
C MET A 142 21.74 -12.56 15.86
N TRP A 143 21.84 -11.81 14.76
CA TRP A 143 20.99 -11.97 13.58
C TRP A 143 21.16 -13.35 12.92
N LYS A 144 22.37 -13.92 12.99
CA LYS A 144 22.67 -15.28 12.48
C LYS A 144 21.89 -16.37 13.22
N SER A 145 21.38 -16.08 14.42
CA SER A 145 20.58 -17.02 15.22
C SER A 145 19.09 -16.99 14.86
N LEU A 146 18.63 -16.02 14.07
CA LEU A 146 17.24 -15.89 13.64
C LEU A 146 16.98 -16.60 12.30
N ASN A 147 15.70 -16.90 12.02
CA ASN A 147 15.33 -17.51 10.72
C ASN A 147 15.50 -16.52 9.56
N GLN A 148 15.31 -15.23 9.83
CA GLN A 148 15.64 -14.14 8.93
C GLN A 148 16.84 -13.41 9.51
N THR A 149 17.94 -13.35 8.75
CA THR A 149 19.24 -12.85 9.22
C THR A 149 19.50 -11.40 8.82
N ASP A 150 18.66 -10.80 7.99
CA ASP A 150 18.79 -9.41 7.55
C ASP A 150 18.20 -8.43 8.59
N PRO A 151 19.02 -7.57 9.23
CA PRO A 151 18.56 -6.62 10.23
C PRO A 151 17.57 -5.59 9.68
N GLU A 152 17.72 -5.15 8.43
CA GLU A 152 16.85 -4.13 7.84
C GLU A 152 15.44 -4.67 7.60
N LYS A 153 15.30 -5.98 7.33
CA LYS A 153 13.98 -6.62 7.24
C LYS A 153 13.26 -6.62 8.60
N HIS A 154 13.98 -6.85 9.69
CA HIS A 154 13.39 -6.73 11.03
C HIS A 154 13.05 -5.27 11.34
N ARG A 155 13.94 -4.33 11.03
CA ARG A 155 13.69 -2.89 11.21
C ARG A 155 12.40 -2.45 10.52
N TRP A 156 12.27 -2.76 9.23
CA TRP A 156 11.07 -2.47 8.45
C TRP A 156 9.80 -3.04 9.11
N TYR A 157 9.86 -4.28 9.58
CA TYR A 157 8.71 -4.94 10.19
C TYR A 157 8.28 -4.26 11.49
N TYR A 158 9.22 -4.02 12.41
CA TYR A 158 8.94 -3.36 13.68
C TYR A 158 8.51 -1.90 13.51
N GLN A 159 9.14 -1.18 12.58
CA GLN A 159 8.76 0.19 12.22
C GLN A 159 7.34 0.25 11.66
N SER A 160 6.99 -0.64 10.72
CA SER A 160 5.66 -0.68 10.12
C SER A 160 4.56 -0.90 11.16
N ILE A 161 4.79 -1.78 12.13
CA ILE A 161 3.84 -2.05 13.22
C ILE A 161 3.70 -0.82 14.12
N ALA A 162 4.83 -0.22 14.53
CA ALA A 162 4.82 0.99 15.35
C ALA A 162 4.02 2.12 14.70
N GLU A 163 4.26 2.41 13.43
CA GLU A 163 3.52 3.44 12.69
C GLU A 163 2.02 3.11 12.54
N THR A 164 1.68 1.83 12.38
CA THR A 164 0.28 1.40 12.23
C THR A 164 -0.51 1.55 13.52
N VAL A 165 0.11 1.31 14.67
CA VAL A 165 -0.57 1.43 15.98
C VAL A 165 -0.39 2.79 16.65
N GLU A 166 0.46 3.66 16.09
CA GLU A 166 0.86 4.94 16.70
C GLU A 166 -0.32 5.80 17.11
N LEU A 167 -1.22 6.15 16.18
CA LEU A 167 -2.34 7.06 16.47
C LEU A 167 -3.22 6.55 17.61
N SER A 168 -3.35 5.23 17.72
CA SER A 168 -4.19 4.60 18.71
C SER A 168 -3.48 4.42 20.07
N LEU A 169 -2.16 4.17 20.08
CA LEU A 169 -1.44 3.70 21.27
C LEU A 169 -0.26 4.59 21.70
N ASN A 170 0.06 5.69 21.01
CA ASN A 170 1.26 6.50 21.30
C ASN A 170 1.33 7.11 22.71
N LYS A 171 0.19 7.26 23.39
CA LYS A 171 0.12 7.77 24.77
C LYS A 171 0.50 6.71 25.81
N THR A 172 0.43 5.44 25.45
CA THR A 172 0.64 4.29 26.35
C THR A 172 2.11 4.13 26.76
N GLY A 173 2.35 3.52 27.92
CA GLY A 173 3.70 3.15 28.36
C GLY A 173 4.33 2.10 27.44
N ALA A 174 3.55 1.10 27.05
CA ALA A 174 3.98 0.03 26.16
C ALA A 174 4.49 0.56 24.82
N PHE A 175 3.78 1.50 24.19
CA PHE A 175 4.23 2.08 22.92
C PHE A 175 5.55 2.84 23.06
N LYS A 176 5.68 3.66 24.11
CA LYS A 176 6.92 4.41 24.36
C LYS A 176 8.12 3.49 24.57
N GLU A 177 7.91 2.39 25.28
CA GLU A 177 8.94 1.37 25.48
C GLU A 177 9.27 0.63 24.18
N PHE A 178 8.26 0.32 23.37
CA PHE A 178 8.45 -0.31 22.07
C PHE A 178 9.35 0.54 21.16
N ILE A 179 9.04 1.82 21.03
CA ILE A 179 9.87 2.78 20.28
C ILE A 179 11.30 2.87 20.84
N LYS A 180 11.45 2.88 22.18
CA LYS A 180 12.76 2.90 22.82
C LYS A 180 13.62 1.70 22.42
N HIS A 181 13.04 0.49 22.37
CA HIS A 181 13.77 -0.70 21.93
C HIS A 181 14.10 -0.69 20.44
N ILE A 182 13.18 -0.20 19.59
CA ILE A 182 13.46 -0.02 18.15
C ILE A 182 14.65 0.93 17.97
N ASN A 183 14.66 2.08 18.65
CA ASN A 183 15.76 3.04 18.57
C ASN A 183 17.07 2.56 19.19
N PHE A 184 17.00 1.67 20.19
CA PHE A 184 18.19 1.06 20.76
C PHE A 184 18.89 0.12 19.76
N ILE A 185 18.11 -0.69 19.03
CA ILE A 185 18.64 -1.63 18.03
C ILE A 185 19.00 -0.89 16.73
N TRP A 186 18.14 0.03 16.28
CA TRP A 186 18.29 0.82 15.05
C TRP A 186 18.19 2.32 15.37
N PRO A 187 19.30 2.95 15.77
CA PRO A 187 19.34 4.38 16.09
C PRO A 187 18.81 5.26 14.96
N GLY A 188 17.98 6.24 15.32
CA GLY A 188 17.41 7.21 14.37
C GLY A 188 16.18 6.71 13.60
N THR A 189 15.65 5.52 13.92
CA THR A 189 14.39 5.04 13.33
C THR A 189 13.21 5.92 13.76
N PHE A 190 13.20 6.36 15.02
CA PHE A 190 12.23 7.30 15.58
C PHE A 190 12.95 8.41 16.37
N ASP A 191 12.33 9.59 16.53
CA ASP A 191 12.89 10.70 17.33
C ASP A 191 12.99 10.30 18.82
N SER A 192 14.19 10.42 19.40
CA SER A 192 14.53 9.88 20.73
C SER A 192 14.15 10.77 21.92
N GLU A 193 13.77 12.04 21.72
CA GLU A 193 13.63 13.00 22.84
C GLU A 193 12.20 13.28 23.33
N LYS A 194 11.12 12.82 22.68
CA LYS A 194 9.77 13.40 22.97
C LYS A 194 8.66 12.35 22.96
N THR A 195 7.97 12.21 24.09
CA THR A 195 6.72 11.44 24.31
C THR A 195 5.48 12.00 23.59
N ARG A 196 5.70 12.77 22.50
CA ARG A 196 4.72 13.24 21.51
C ARG A 196 5.45 13.39 20.17
N TYR A 197 4.92 12.77 19.12
CA TYR A 197 5.38 13.00 17.75
C TYR A 197 5.08 14.46 17.39
N LYS A 198 6.12 15.26 17.15
CA LYS A 198 5.99 16.70 16.81
C LYS A 198 5.85 16.95 15.30
N LYS A 199 5.68 15.89 14.49
CA LYS A 199 5.66 16.01 13.01
C LYS A 199 4.28 16.32 12.42
N TYR A 200 3.22 16.24 13.21
CA TYR A 200 1.88 16.55 12.72
C TYR A 200 1.03 17.29 13.75
N LYS A 201 0.17 18.19 13.26
CA LYS A 201 -0.79 18.94 14.06
C LYS A 201 -2.09 18.14 14.13
N GLU A 202 -2.65 17.99 15.33
CA GLU A 202 -4.00 17.45 15.48
C GLU A 202 -5.03 18.50 15.06
N VAL A 203 -5.92 18.11 14.16
CA VAL A 203 -6.97 18.96 13.59
C VAL A 203 -8.29 18.20 13.50
N SER A 204 -9.40 18.92 13.55
CA SER A 204 -10.73 18.35 13.31
C SER A 204 -11.24 18.77 11.94
N VAL A 205 -11.86 17.84 11.22
CA VAL A 205 -12.60 18.12 9.98
C VAL A 205 -14.12 18.06 10.18
N GLU A 206 -14.57 18.04 11.44
CA GLU A 206 -16.00 18.08 11.76
C GLU A 206 -16.62 19.38 11.23
N GLY A 207 -17.72 19.27 10.50
CA GLY A 207 -18.39 20.39 9.85
C GLY A 207 -17.70 20.91 8.57
N CYS A 208 -16.53 20.40 8.20
CA CYS A 208 -15.85 20.78 6.96
C CYS A 208 -16.56 20.20 5.73
N LYS A 209 -16.59 20.95 4.63
CA LYS A 209 -17.17 20.49 3.36
C LYS A 209 -16.22 19.50 2.67
N ILE A 210 -16.72 18.33 2.31
CA ILE A 210 -15.99 17.38 1.46
C ILE A 210 -16.01 17.90 0.02
N ILE A 211 -14.82 18.07 -0.56
CA ILE A 211 -14.62 18.56 -1.93
C ILE A 211 -14.05 17.51 -2.87
N GLY A 212 -13.57 16.38 -2.34
CA GLY A 212 -13.08 15.25 -3.13
C GLY A 212 -13.15 13.93 -2.37
N ARG A 213 -13.34 12.83 -3.11
CA ARG A 213 -13.32 11.46 -2.57
C ARG A 213 -12.52 10.59 -3.53
N GLY A 214 -11.51 9.89 -3.02
CA GLY A 214 -10.65 9.01 -3.79
C GLY A 214 -10.44 7.67 -3.10
N ALA A 215 -9.69 6.77 -3.75
CA ALA A 215 -9.43 5.43 -3.20
C ALA A 215 -8.65 5.46 -1.87
N LYS A 216 -7.77 6.45 -1.70
CA LYS A 216 -6.94 6.60 -0.50
C LYS A 216 -7.58 7.41 0.63
N GLY A 217 -8.72 8.08 0.40
CA GLY A 217 -9.29 8.97 1.40
C GLY A 217 -10.20 10.06 0.85
N GLU A 218 -10.44 11.07 1.67
CA GLU A 218 -11.37 12.17 1.41
C GLU A 218 -10.64 13.51 1.52
N VAL A 219 -11.02 14.50 0.71
CA VAL A 219 -10.45 15.84 0.73
C VAL A 219 -11.49 16.79 1.30
N TYR A 220 -11.12 17.48 2.38
CA TYR A 220 -11.95 18.42 3.10
C TYR A 220 -11.46 19.84 2.83
N ARG A 221 -12.36 20.77 2.53
CA ARG A 221 -12.08 22.20 2.64
C ARG A 221 -12.07 22.56 4.11
N TYR A 222 -10.89 22.85 4.65
CA TYR A 222 -10.67 23.11 6.06
C TYR A 222 -11.06 24.54 6.42
N ASP A 223 -10.66 25.51 5.60
CA ASP A 223 -11.07 26.91 5.69
C ASP A 223 -11.06 27.56 4.29
N ASP A 224 -10.89 28.89 4.23
CA ASP A 224 -10.86 29.64 2.97
C ASP A 224 -9.53 29.53 2.21
N GLU A 225 -8.48 29.03 2.86
CA GLU A 225 -7.12 28.95 2.31
C GLU A 225 -6.57 27.52 2.29
N LEU A 226 -7.17 26.59 3.04
CA LEU A 226 -6.60 25.27 3.29
C LEU A 226 -7.55 24.12 2.95
N VAL A 227 -6.94 23.04 2.46
CA VAL A 227 -7.58 21.73 2.30
C VAL A 227 -6.81 20.66 3.03
N ILE A 228 -7.51 19.65 3.53
CA ILE A 228 -6.91 18.48 4.18
C ILE A 228 -7.35 17.22 3.43
N LYS A 229 -6.40 16.51 2.83
CA LYS A 229 -6.59 15.14 2.35
C LYS A 229 -6.45 14.21 3.54
N VAL A 230 -7.57 13.70 4.05
CA VAL A 230 -7.61 12.72 5.15
C VAL A 230 -7.54 11.32 4.54
N PHE A 231 -6.48 10.59 4.86
CA PHE A 231 -6.27 9.23 4.36
C PHE A 231 -7.15 8.23 5.12
N ASN A 232 -7.54 7.15 4.45
CA ASN A 232 -8.27 6.06 5.09
C ASN A 232 -7.35 5.29 6.07
N GLU A 233 -7.95 4.45 6.91
CA GLU A 233 -7.27 3.78 8.04
C GLU A 233 -6.14 2.84 7.62
N ASN A 234 -6.09 2.48 6.34
CA ASN A 234 -5.07 1.58 5.79
C ASN A 234 -3.76 2.31 5.46
N ASN A 235 -3.68 3.64 5.62
CA ASN A 235 -2.46 4.41 5.36
C ASN A 235 -1.76 4.76 6.67
N THR A 236 -0.48 4.40 6.78
CA THR A 236 0.36 4.76 7.92
C THR A 236 0.92 6.17 7.78
N TYR A 237 1.59 6.63 8.84
CA TYR A 237 2.36 7.88 8.79
C TYR A 237 3.35 7.87 7.61
N HIS A 238 4.08 6.77 7.42
CA HIS A 238 5.05 6.66 6.32
C HIS A 238 4.39 6.67 4.95
N ASP A 239 3.22 6.04 4.79
CA ASP A 239 2.47 6.07 3.52
C ASP A 239 2.14 7.53 3.13
N VAL A 240 1.72 8.35 4.10
CA VAL A 240 1.44 9.78 3.90
C VAL A 240 2.72 10.60 3.72
N GLU A 241 3.77 10.32 4.49
CA GLU A 241 5.07 10.98 4.37
C GLU A 241 5.70 10.75 3.00
N MET A 242 5.63 9.52 2.49
CA MET A 242 6.08 9.15 1.15
C MET A 242 5.30 9.90 0.07
N GLU A 243 3.98 10.01 0.19
CA GLU A 243 3.17 10.77 -0.78
C GLU A 243 3.55 12.26 -0.82
N ILE A 244 3.78 12.87 0.35
CA ILE A 244 4.24 14.26 0.46
C ILE A 244 5.65 14.42 -0.09
N ASP A 245 6.55 13.49 0.22
CA ASP A 245 7.94 13.53 -0.21
C ASP A 245 8.06 13.37 -1.74
N LEU A 246 7.30 12.47 -2.35
CA LEU A 246 7.21 12.32 -3.80
C LEU A 246 6.70 13.60 -4.48
N SER A 247 5.64 14.21 -3.94
CA SER A 247 5.13 15.51 -4.41
C SER A 247 6.20 16.61 -4.33
N ARG A 248 6.94 16.71 -3.21
CA ARG A 248 8.01 17.70 -3.04
C ARG A 248 9.17 17.48 -4.01
N ARG A 249 9.61 16.24 -4.20
CA ARG A 249 10.66 15.90 -5.19
C ARG A 249 10.22 16.26 -6.60
N ALA A 250 8.98 15.94 -6.98
CA ALA A 250 8.41 16.31 -8.27
C ALA A 250 8.39 17.84 -8.46
N PHE A 251 7.98 18.59 -7.44
CA PHE A 251 7.98 20.06 -7.48
C PHE A 251 9.40 20.63 -7.67
N ILE A 252 10.41 20.10 -6.96
CA ILE A 252 11.81 20.53 -7.11
C ILE A 252 12.33 20.30 -8.54
N LEU A 253 11.83 19.28 -9.22
CA LEU A 253 12.15 18.98 -10.62
C LEU A 253 11.38 19.86 -11.62
N GLY A 254 10.55 20.79 -11.14
CA GLY A 254 9.78 21.71 -11.99
C GLY A 254 8.43 21.15 -12.45
N ILE A 255 7.99 20.00 -11.93
CA ILE A 255 6.65 19.48 -12.22
C ILE A 255 5.62 20.36 -11.50
N PRO A 256 4.61 20.91 -12.22
CA PRO A 256 3.61 21.78 -11.61
C PRO A 256 2.67 20.94 -10.75
N THR A 257 2.93 20.86 -9.44
CA THR A 257 2.13 20.10 -8.48
C THR A 257 1.85 20.87 -7.20
N ALA A 258 0.71 20.58 -6.56
CA ALA A 258 0.40 21.12 -5.24
C ALA A 258 1.35 20.55 -4.17
N ILE A 259 1.87 21.41 -3.30
CA ILE A 259 2.76 21.01 -2.20
C ILE A 259 1.97 20.94 -0.89
N SER A 260 2.21 19.89 -0.12
CA SER A 260 1.71 19.79 1.26
C SER A 260 2.58 20.57 2.25
N PHE A 261 1.94 21.34 3.11
CA PHE A 261 2.55 21.99 4.29
C PHE A 261 3.05 20.98 5.31
N GLY A 262 2.52 19.76 5.30
CA GLY A 262 2.94 18.69 6.18
C GLY A 262 1.79 17.74 6.53
N ILE A 263 2.10 16.86 7.47
CA ILE A 263 1.15 15.85 7.95
C ILE A 263 0.32 16.46 9.08
N VAL A 264 -0.94 16.06 9.16
CA VAL A 264 -1.87 16.34 10.26
C VAL A 264 -2.46 15.03 10.78
N SER A 265 -2.98 15.00 12.00
CA SER A 265 -3.82 13.90 12.48
C SER A 265 -5.27 14.35 12.59
N VAL A 266 -6.18 13.50 12.15
CA VAL A 266 -7.63 13.71 12.16
C VAL A 266 -8.27 12.52 12.84
N GLY A 267 -8.54 12.63 14.15
CA GLY A 267 -8.92 11.50 14.98
C GLY A 267 -7.88 10.38 14.92
N ASN A 268 -8.29 9.19 14.48
CA ASN A 268 -7.41 8.01 14.32
C ASN A 268 -6.81 7.86 12.91
N LYS A 269 -6.83 8.93 12.10
CA LYS A 269 -6.30 8.93 10.72
C LYS A 269 -5.22 9.99 10.53
N TYR A 270 -4.35 9.77 9.55
CA TYR A 270 -3.42 10.77 9.07
C TYR A 270 -4.03 11.60 7.95
N GLY A 271 -3.59 12.83 7.82
CA GLY A 271 -3.94 13.73 6.73
C GLY A 271 -2.73 14.48 6.19
N ALA A 272 -2.85 15.02 5.00
CA ALA A 272 -1.91 15.96 4.42
C ALA A 272 -2.63 17.30 4.18
N MET A 273 -2.01 18.39 4.62
CA MET A 273 -2.59 19.74 4.54
C MET A 273 -1.98 20.52 3.38
N TYR A 274 -2.81 21.07 2.50
CA TYR A 274 -2.41 21.79 1.29
C TYR A 274 -3.07 23.16 1.24
N GLU A 275 -2.53 24.04 0.42
CA GLU A 275 -3.22 25.25 -0.01
C GLU A 275 -4.47 24.88 -0.83
N LEU A 276 -5.57 25.58 -0.59
CA LEU A 276 -6.77 25.49 -1.41
C LEU A 276 -6.47 26.11 -2.76
N VAL A 277 -6.50 25.29 -3.79
CA VAL A 277 -6.43 25.76 -5.17
C VAL A 277 -7.86 26.01 -5.65
N ASP A 278 -8.21 27.28 -5.90
CA ASP A 278 -9.50 27.66 -6.49
C ASP A 278 -9.54 27.33 -7.98
N SER A 279 -9.68 26.04 -8.27
CA SER A 279 -9.75 25.48 -9.62
C SER A 279 -10.57 24.20 -9.64
N GLU A 280 -10.84 23.68 -10.84
CA GLU A 280 -11.55 22.43 -11.04
C GLU A 280 -10.75 21.46 -11.93
N PRO A 281 -10.99 20.14 -11.82
CA PRO A 281 -10.33 19.15 -12.67
C PRO A 281 -10.63 19.36 -14.15
N LEU A 282 -9.65 19.02 -15.01
CA LEU A 282 -9.75 19.06 -16.46
C LEU A 282 -10.93 18.23 -16.99
N SER A 283 -11.29 17.15 -16.29
CA SER A 283 -12.43 16.30 -16.61
C SER A 283 -13.76 17.07 -16.61
N ASN A 284 -13.93 18.07 -15.73
CA ASN A 284 -15.13 18.90 -15.69
C ASN A 284 -15.24 19.83 -16.91
N PHE A 285 -14.11 20.30 -17.44
CA PHE A 285 -14.08 21.09 -18.66
C PHE A 285 -14.47 20.25 -19.88
N ILE A 286 -13.95 19.01 -19.97
CA ILE A 286 -14.34 18.06 -21.02
C ILE A 286 -15.84 17.70 -20.90
N ALA A 287 -16.34 17.47 -19.69
CA ALA A 287 -17.75 17.16 -19.47
C ALA A 287 -18.69 18.29 -19.91
N ARG A 288 -18.32 19.55 -19.68
CA ARG A 288 -19.10 20.72 -20.12
C ARG A 288 -18.98 20.99 -21.63
N ALA A 289 -17.84 20.66 -22.23
CA ALA A 289 -17.55 20.94 -23.64
C ALA A 289 -16.90 19.73 -24.35
N PRO A 290 -17.62 18.60 -24.51
CA PRO A 290 -17.05 17.37 -25.06
C PRO A 290 -16.60 17.51 -26.53
N GLY A 291 -17.12 18.50 -27.25
CA GLY A 291 -16.68 18.83 -28.61
C GLY A 291 -15.28 19.47 -28.69
N GLN A 292 -14.68 19.85 -27.56
CA GLN A 292 -13.32 20.42 -27.46
C GLN A 292 -12.30 19.43 -26.88
N VAL A 293 -12.63 18.14 -26.85
CA VAL A 293 -11.81 17.11 -26.20
C VAL A 293 -10.36 17.10 -26.71
N GLU A 294 -10.13 17.42 -27.98
CA GLU A 294 -8.81 17.53 -28.59
C GLU A 294 -7.91 18.59 -27.94
N VAL A 295 -8.49 19.72 -27.55
CA VAL A 295 -7.74 20.81 -26.90
C VAL A 295 -7.18 20.31 -25.57
N TYR A 296 -7.99 19.59 -24.81
CA TYR A 296 -7.60 19.02 -23.52
C TYR A 296 -6.67 17.81 -23.68
N ALA A 297 -6.85 17.00 -24.72
CA ALA A 297 -5.94 15.90 -25.05
C ALA A 297 -4.54 16.42 -25.41
N LYS A 298 -4.46 17.50 -26.21
CA LYS A 298 -3.19 18.18 -26.50
C LYS A 298 -2.56 18.74 -25.23
N MET A 299 -3.32 19.43 -24.39
CA MET A 299 -2.80 19.98 -23.13
C MET A 299 -2.22 18.89 -22.21
N MET A 300 -2.90 17.75 -22.12
CA MET A 300 -2.42 16.60 -21.35
C MET A 300 -1.18 15.95 -21.99
N SER A 301 -1.08 15.95 -23.31
CA SER A 301 0.11 15.49 -24.04
C SER A 301 1.32 16.41 -23.76
N ASP A 302 1.13 17.73 -23.84
CA ASP A 302 2.18 18.72 -23.51
C ASP A 302 2.63 18.58 -22.06
N LEU A 303 1.69 18.33 -21.13
CA LEU A 303 2.00 18.06 -19.73
C LEU A 303 2.77 16.74 -19.54
N ALA A 304 2.40 15.68 -20.25
CA ALA A 304 3.13 14.41 -20.21
C ALA A 304 4.59 14.59 -20.67
N HIS A 305 4.82 15.33 -21.77
CA HIS A 305 6.18 15.68 -22.21
C HIS A 305 6.95 16.48 -21.16
N THR A 306 6.29 17.46 -20.51
CA THR A 306 6.90 18.23 -19.41
C THR A 306 7.43 17.33 -18.28
N ILE A 307 6.74 16.23 -17.99
CA ILE A 307 7.17 15.24 -16.99
C ILE A 307 8.24 14.31 -17.58
N HIS A 308 8.02 13.77 -18.77
CA HIS A 308 8.84 12.71 -19.37
C HIS A 308 10.21 13.20 -19.89
N ASP A 309 10.35 14.49 -20.17
CA ASP A 309 11.61 15.11 -20.55
C ASP A 309 12.56 15.29 -19.36
N ILE A 310 12.06 15.18 -18.12
CA ILE A 310 12.88 15.24 -16.91
C ILE A 310 13.72 13.96 -16.81
N LYS A 311 15.05 14.13 -16.75
CA LYS A 311 16.01 13.06 -16.47
C LYS A 311 16.54 13.21 -15.05
N ILE A 312 16.41 12.14 -14.27
CA ILE A 312 16.85 12.12 -12.87
C ILE A 312 18.16 11.35 -12.70
N ASP A 313 19.14 11.97 -12.03
CA ASP A 313 20.41 11.34 -11.66
C ASP A 313 20.56 11.14 -10.14
N ASN A 314 20.02 12.05 -9.32
CA ASN A 314 20.24 12.10 -7.87
C ASN A 314 18.98 11.86 -7.02
N PHE A 315 17.80 11.77 -7.63
CA PHE A 315 16.54 11.48 -6.95
C PHE A 315 16.17 10.01 -7.15
N VAL A 316 15.76 9.34 -6.07
CA VAL A 316 15.29 7.95 -6.13
C VAL A 316 13.77 7.97 -6.17
N PHE A 317 13.17 7.83 -7.36
CA PHE A 317 11.74 7.49 -7.47
C PHE A 317 11.59 5.96 -7.52
N PRO A 318 10.47 5.41 -7.02
CA PRO A 318 10.16 3.99 -7.19
C PRO A 318 10.21 3.58 -8.66
N LEU A 319 10.65 2.35 -8.95
CA LEU A 319 10.69 1.87 -10.33
C LEU A 319 9.29 1.49 -10.81
N VAL A 320 8.95 1.89 -12.03
CA VAL A 320 7.67 1.51 -12.64
C VAL A 320 7.58 -0.01 -12.84
N SER A 321 8.73 -0.67 -13.04
CA SER A 321 8.81 -2.13 -13.19
C SER A 321 8.43 -2.85 -11.89
N GLU A 322 8.77 -2.34 -10.71
CA GLU A 322 8.36 -2.91 -9.41
C GLU A 322 6.84 -2.89 -9.28
N ARG A 323 6.20 -1.79 -9.68
CA ARG A 323 4.74 -1.65 -9.67
C ARG A 323 4.06 -2.66 -10.59
N PHE A 324 4.51 -2.79 -11.84
CA PHE A 324 3.93 -3.74 -12.79
C PHE A 324 4.25 -5.20 -12.44
N ASN A 325 5.43 -5.48 -11.86
CA ASN A 325 5.75 -6.80 -11.32
C ASN A 325 4.80 -7.17 -10.17
N SER A 326 4.47 -6.23 -9.28
CA SER A 326 3.45 -6.46 -8.24
C SER A 326 2.08 -6.82 -8.83
N TYR A 327 1.68 -6.19 -9.95
CA TYR A 327 0.45 -6.58 -10.66
C TYR A 327 0.57 -7.97 -11.28
N LEU A 328 1.72 -8.27 -11.87
CA LEU A 328 1.99 -9.56 -12.49
C LEU A 328 1.92 -10.70 -11.46
N ASP A 329 2.58 -10.53 -10.30
CA ASP A 329 2.61 -11.50 -9.21
C ASP A 329 1.22 -11.72 -8.58
N GLY A 330 0.44 -10.65 -8.43
CA GLY A 330 -0.92 -10.70 -7.88
C GLY A 330 -2.00 -11.17 -8.87
N GLY A 331 -1.64 -11.44 -10.14
CA GLY A 331 -2.59 -11.81 -11.18
C GLY A 331 -2.04 -12.83 -12.17
N LEU A 332 -1.35 -12.37 -13.20
CA LEU A 332 -0.95 -13.22 -14.32
C LEU A 332 -0.06 -14.41 -13.91
N MET A 333 0.80 -14.26 -12.90
CA MET A 333 1.63 -15.37 -12.40
C MET A 333 0.80 -16.47 -11.74
N ILE A 334 -0.36 -16.14 -11.18
CA ILE A 334 -1.30 -17.09 -10.57
C ILE A 334 -2.01 -17.90 -11.66
N GLU A 335 -2.42 -17.23 -12.73
CA GLU A 335 -3.22 -17.83 -13.81
C GLU A 335 -2.37 -18.54 -14.86
N ASN A 336 -1.18 -18.02 -15.17
CA ASN A 336 -0.28 -18.57 -16.17
C ASN A 336 1.18 -18.14 -15.90
N GLU A 337 1.87 -18.91 -15.06
CA GLU A 337 3.26 -18.65 -14.65
C GLU A 337 4.23 -18.53 -15.84
N GLY A 338 4.06 -19.34 -16.88
CA GLY A 338 4.92 -19.32 -18.07
C GLY A 338 4.80 -18.01 -18.84
N LEU A 339 3.56 -17.54 -19.06
CA LEU A 339 3.29 -16.25 -19.70
C LEU A 339 3.73 -15.09 -18.79
N GLY A 340 3.47 -15.21 -17.48
CA GLY A 340 3.92 -14.25 -16.48
C GLY A 340 5.44 -14.03 -16.50
N LYS A 341 6.24 -15.10 -16.56
CA LYS A 341 7.71 -14.99 -16.68
C LYS A 341 8.15 -14.26 -17.96
N LYS A 342 7.47 -14.48 -19.09
CA LYS A 342 7.75 -13.74 -20.33
C LYS A 342 7.45 -12.24 -20.17
N CYS A 343 6.26 -11.90 -19.67
CA CYS A 343 5.88 -10.51 -19.41
C CYS A 343 6.84 -9.83 -18.43
N LYS A 344 7.26 -10.54 -17.37
CA LYS A 344 8.21 -10.03 -16.38
C LYS A 344 9.53 -9.58 -17.01
N ALA A 345 10.10 -10.38 -17.91
CA ALA A 345 11.32 -10.01 -18.61
C ALA A 345 11.18 -8.72 -19.44
N LEU A 346 10.00 -8.47 -20.03
CA LEU A 346 9.73 -7.22 -20.74
C LEU A 346 9.57 -6.04 -19.77
N ILE A 347 8.83 -6.23 -18.67
CA ILE A 347 8.56 -5.23 -17.64
C ILE A 347 9.83 -4.78 -16.93
N ASP A 348 10.75 -5.70 -16.63
CA ASP A 348 11.99 -5.40 -15.92
C ASP A 348 12.85 -4.39 -16.69
N ARG A 349 12.86 -4.45 -18.04
CA ARG A 349 13.59 -3.49 -18.87
C ARG A 349 13.05 -2.05 -18.77
N LEU A 350 11.77 -1.88 -18.46
CA LEU A 350 11.17 -0.55 -18.32
C LEU A 350 11.76 0.24 -17.14
N GLY A 351 12.35 -0.46 -16.15
CA GLY A 351 13.01 0.15 -15.00
C GLY A 351 14.39 0.75 -15.30
N ASN A 352 14.97 0.48 -16.49
CA ASN A 352 16.29 1.01 -16.86
C ASN A 352 16.25 2.50 -17.26
N TYR A 353 15.06 3.08 -17.39
CA TYR A 353 14.86 4.44 -17.86
C TYR A 353 14.80 5.43 -16.69
N LYS A 354 15.51 6.55 -16.83
CA LYS A 354 15.57 7.66 -15.86
C LYS A 354 14.50 8.72 -16.06
N THR A 355 13.50 8.41 -16.88
CA THR A 355 12.37 9.30 -17.16
C THR A 355 11.40 9.26 -15.99
N VAL A 356 10.93 10.42 -15.53
CA VAL A 356 9.89 10.52 -14.49
C VAL A 356 8.53 10.22 -15.11
N LEU A 357 7.66 9.55 -14.36
CA LEU A 357 6.28 9.21 -14.71
C LEU A 357 5.35 9.59 -13.55
N HIS A 358 4.13 10.04 -13.82
CA HIS A 358 3.16 10.37 -12.77
C HIS A 358 2.55 9.12 -12.11
N GLY A 359 2.22 8.10 -12.91
CA GLY A 359 1.71 6.80 -12.46
C GLY A 359 0.21 6.76 -12.09
N ASP A 360 -0.50 7.88 -12.18
CA ASP A 360 -1.97 7.99 -12.10
C ASP A 360 -2.49 9.12 -13.01
N PHE A 361 -1.94 9.18 -14.24
CA PHE A 361 -2.10 10.31 -15.14
C PHE A 361 -3.48 10.31 -15.84
N HIS A 362 -4.42 11.09 -15.32
CA HIS A 362 -5.73 11.30 -15.94
C HIS A 362 -6.32 12.69 -15.64
N THR A 363 -7.33 13.10 -16.42
CA THR A 363 -7.96 14.43 -16.39
C THR A 363 -8.65 14.78 -15.06
N GLY A 364 -8.88 13.79 -14.21
CA GLY A 364 -9.40 14.00 -12.84
C GLY A 364 -8.32 14.43 -11.84
N ASN A 365 -7.04 14.14 -12.13
CA ASN A 365 -5.89 14.50 -11.30
C ASN A 365 -5.12 15.72 -11.83
N VAL A 366 -5.66 16.40 -12.85
CA VAL A 366 -5.08 17.63 -13.42
C VAL A 366 -6.09 18.75 -13.27
N PHE A 367 -5.73 19.79 -12.53
CA PHE A 367 -6.57 20.97 -12.28
C PHE A 367 -6.12 22.13 -13.16
N LEU A 368 -7.06 22.97 -13.61
CA LEU A 368 -6.73 24.17 -14.38
C LEU A 368 -6.71 25.41 -13.51
N LEU A 369 -5.52 25.90 -13.19
CA LEU A 369 -5.32 27.14 -12.45
C LEU A 369 -5.00 28.27 -13.43
N LYS A 370 -5.98 29.16 -13.67
CA LYS A 370 -5.85 30.30 -14.61
C LYS A 370 -5.40 29.89 -16.02
N GLY A 371 -5.78 28.69 -16.46
CA GLY A 371 -5.42 28.13 -17.76
C GLY A 371 -4.18 27.22 -17.76
N GLU A 372 -3.43 27.19 -16.66
CA GLU A 372 -2.24 26.33 -16.52
C GLU A 372 -2.59 25.02 -15.80
N PRO A 373 -2.07 23.86 -16.27
CA PRO A 373 -2.30 22.58 -15.63
C PRO A 373 -1.49 22.43 -14.33
N LEU A 374 -2.15 21.94 -13.28
CA LEU A 374 -1.57 21.61 -11.98
C LEU A 374 -1.91 20.16 -11.62
N LEU A 375 -0.88 19.33 -11.38
CA LEU A 375 -1.02 17.94 -10.98
C LEU A 375 -1.29 17.78 -9.50
N ILE A 376 -2.19 16.86 -9.18
CA ILE A 376 -2.44 16.39 -7.81
C ILE A 376 -2.27 14.87 -7.75
N ASP A 377 -2.25 14.33 -6.52
CA ASP A 377 -2.13 12.90 -6.25
C ASP A 377 -0.83 12.26 -6.77
N MET A 378 0.30 12.85 -6.39
CA MET A 378 1.66 12.41 -6.74
C MET A 378 2.10 11.11 -6.04
N GLY A 379 1.18 10.38 -5.39
CA GLY A 379 1.48 9.19 -4.59
C GLY A 379 1.89 7.96 -5.40
N ARG A 380 1.94 8.05 -6.73
CA ARG A 380 2.39 7.00 -7.65
C ARG A 380 3.53 7.43 -8.58
N VAL A 381 4.11 8.60 -8.34
CA VAL A 381 5.25 9.08 -9.12
C VAL A 381 6.34 8.02 -9.08
N SER A 382 6.85 7.70 -10.26
CA SER A 382 7.82 6.64 -10.47
C SER A 382 8.81 7.03 -11.56
N GLN A 383 9.81 6.19 -11.77
CA GLN A 383 10.72 6.30 -12.90
C GLN A 383 10.63 5.08 -13.81
N GLY A 384 10.72 5.30 -15.12
CA GLY A 384 10.77 4.24 -16.11
C GLY A 384 10.34 4.67 -17.51
N HIS A 385 10.07 3.70 -18.38
CA HIS A 385 9.72 3.96 -19.78
C HIS A 385 8.31 4.58 -19.94
N PRO A 386 8.12 5.62 -20.78
CA PRO A 386 6.81 6.27 -20.99
C PRO A 386 5.63 5.38 -21.40
N ILE A 387 5.90 4.21 -21.99
CA ILE A 387 4.86 3.21 -22.31
C ILE A 387 4.00 2.84 -21.09
N ALA A 388 4.57 2.90 -19.89
CA ALA A 388 3.85 2.66 -18.65
C ALA A 388 2.79 3.73 -18.36
N GLU A 389 3.11 5.01 -18.56
CA GLU A 389 2.16 6.12 -18.41
C GLU A 389 1.08 6.03 -19.51
N ILE A 390 1.47 5.73 -20.75
CA ILE A 390 0.52 5.49 -21.86
C ILE A 390 -0.42 4.33 -21.53
N SER A 391 0.07 3.28 -20.87
CA SER A 391 -0.76 2.17 -20.39
C SER A 391 -1.77 2.62 -19.32
N ASP A 392 -1.38 3.52 -18.42
CA ASP A 392 -2.29 4.11 -17.44
C ASP A 392 -3.37 4.97 -18.13
N VAL A 393 -2.99 5.76 -19.15
CA VAL A 393 -3.96 6.52 -19.97
C VAL A 393 -4.89 5.55 -20.72
N TYR A 394 -4.36 4.50 -21.38
CA TYR A 394 -5.16 3.47 -22.04
C TYR A 394 -6.15 2.80 -21.06
N TYR A 395 -5.71 2.53 -19.82
CA TYR A 395 -6.58 1.99 -18.78
C TYR A 395 -7.79 2.90 -18.54
N PHE A 396 -7.54 4.18 -18.27
CA PHE A 396 -8.58 5.12 -17.88
C PHE A 396 -9.55 5.45 -19.01
N TYR A 397 -9.04 5.61 -20.23
CA TYR A 397 -9.83 6.16 -21.34
C TYR A 397 -10.39 5.11 -22.29
N VAL A 398 -9.82 3.91 -22.31
CA VAL A 398 -10.26 2.79 -23.15
C VAL A 398 -10.73 1.63 -22.27
N SER A 399 -9.83 1.07 -21.45
CA SER A 399 -10.15 -0.22 -20.80
C SER A 399 -11.23 -0.13 -19.72
N LEU A 400 -11.35 0.99 -19.02
CA LEU A 400 -12.32 1.19 -17.95
C LEU A 400 -13.78 1.02 -18.43
N GLY A 401 -14.05 1.36 -19.69
CA GLY A 401 -15.39 1.28 -20.31
C GLY A 401 -15.66 0.00 -21.11
N LEU A 402 -14.73 -0.96 -21.16
CA LEU A 402 -14.87 -2.17 -21.99
C LEU A 402 -16.02 -3.08 -21.57
N ASP A 403 -16.26 -3.21 -20.26
CA ASP A 403 -17.33 -4.06 -19.71
C ASP A 403 -18.64 -3.29 -19.59
N ASP A 404 -18.55 -2.06 -19.11
CA ASP A 404 -19.67 -1.17 -18.89
C ASP A 404 -19.21 0.28 -19.17
N PRO A 405 -19.66 0.90 -20.27
CA PRO A 405 -19.36 2.29 -20.59
C PRO A 405 -19.70 3.27 -19.47
N SER A 406 -20.67 2.95 -18.61
CA SER A 406 -21.07 3.81 -17.48
C SER A 406 -19.95 3.97 -16.44
N ASN A 407 -18.97 3.06 -16.40
CA ASN A 407 -17.80 3.19 -15.51
C ASN A 407 -16.97 4.43 -15.85
N VAL A 408 -16.83 4.75 -17.14
CA VAL A 408 -16.12 5.95 -17.58
C VAL A 408 -16.92 7.19 -17.23
N GLU A 409 -18.23 7.18 -17.42
CA GLU A 409 -19.09 8.31 -17.07
C GLU A 409 -19.09 8.60 -15.56
N LYS A 410 -19.14 7.54 -14.73
CA LYS A 410 -19.04 7.67 -13.27
C LYS A 410 -17.68 8.18 -12.80
N PHE A 411 -16.61 7.82 -13.49
CA PHE A 411 -15.24 8.16 -13.09
C PHE A 411 -14.78 9.52 -13.64
N MET A 412 -15.02 9.78 -14.92
CA MET A 412 -14.55 10.97 -15.65
C MET A 412 -15.60 12.05 -15.85
N GLY A 413 -16.90 11.73 -15.72
CA GLY A 413 -17.98 12.69 -15.94
C GLY A 413 -18.32 12.96 -17.42
N PHE A 414 -17.76 12.23 -18.37
CA PHE A 414 -18.09 12.32 -19.80
C PHE A 414 -18.24 10.94 -20.46
N SER A 415 -18.85 10.93 -21.65
CA SER A 415 -19.22 9.69 -22.32
C SER A 415 -18.02 8.85 -22.75
N TYR A 416 -18.20 7.53 -22.81
CA TYR A 416 -17.16 6.62 -23.28
C TYR A 416 -16.72 6.90 -24.72
N ALA A 417 -17.61 7.42 -25.57
CA ALA A 417 -17.24 7.86 -26.92
C ALA A 417 -16.26 9.05 -26.90
N THR A 418 -16.52 10.04 -26.04
CA THR A 418 -15.61 11.18 -25.82
C THR A 418 -14.27 10.71 -25.25
N SER A 419 -14.31 9.74 -24.35
CA SER A 419 -13.13 9.13 -23.74
C SER A 419 -12.21 8.43 -24.75
N LYS A 420 -12.76 7.65 -25.69
CA LYS A 420 -11.94 7.03 -26.74
C LYS A 420 -11.35 8.07 -27.68
N ARG A 421 -12.15 9.06 -28.11
CA ARG A 421 -11.66 10.18 -28.90
C ARG A 421 -10.53 10.92 -28.18
N TYR A 422 -10.64 11.14 -26.87
CA TYR A 422 -9.56 11.69 -26.07
C TYR A 422 -8.28 10.86 -26.18
N PHE A 423 -8.35 9.54 -26.01
CA PHE A 423 -7.17 8.66 -26.06
C PHE A 423 -6.49 8.72 -27.43
N ASP A 424 -7.26 8.61 -28.51
CA ASP A 424 -6.73 8.62 -29.88
C ASP A 424 -5.97 9.91 -30.18
N PHE A 425 -6.56 11.06 -29.83
CA PHE A 425 -5.91 12.36 -29.98
C PHE A 425 -4.73 12.55 -29.04
N PHE A 426 -4.83 12.13 -27.77
CA PHE A 426 -3.72 12.21 -26.82
C PHE A 426 -2.50 11.45 -27.35
N LEU A 427 -2.71 10.23 -27.87
CA LEU A 427 -1.62 9.40 -28.37
C LEU A 427 -0.97 9.97 -29.63
N SER A 428 -1.78 10.43 -30.60
CA SER A 428 -1.28 11.12 -31.82
C SER A 428 -0.44 12.35 -31.45
N GLN A 429 -0.94 13.19 -30.54
CA GLN A 429 -0.19 14.38 -30.10
C GLN A 429 1.07 14.01 -29.32
N TYR A 430 1.02 13.00 -28.45
CA TYR A 430 2.17 12.58 -27.65
C TYR A 430 3.29 12.02 -28.52
N LEU A 431 2.95 11.19 -29.51
CA LEU A 431 3.92 10.61 -30.44
C LEU A 431 4.27 11.53 -31.62
N ASN A 432 3.58 12.68 -31.74
CA ASN A 432 3.70 13.62 -32.85
C ASN A 432 3.57 12.93 -34.23
N THR A 433 2.57 12.06 -34.38
CA THR A 433 2.32 11.30 -35.60
C THR A 433 0.84 10.94 -35.74
N ASP A 434 0.37 10.88 -36.99
CA ASP A 434 -0.95 10.36 -37.37
C ASP A 434 -0.83 9.01 -38.10
N ASP A 435 0.35 8.39 -38.09
CA ASP A 435 0.57 7.07 -38.69
C ASP A 435 -0.15 5.98 -37.86
N GLU A 436 -1.25 5.46 -38.40
CA GLU A 436 -2.07 4.43 -37.77
C GLU A 436 -1.28 3.16 -37.40
N ILE A 437 -0.22 2.83 -38.13
CA ILE A 437 0.61 1.65 -37.83
C ILE A 437 1.37 1.88 -36.53
N ILE A 438 2.01 3.06 -36.39
CA ILE A 438 2.74 3.44 -35.18
C ILE A 438 1.77 3.55 -34.00
N LEU A 439 0.65 4.26 -34.18
CA LEU A 439 -0.35 4.43 -33.12
C LEU A 439 -0.92 3.09 -32.63
N ASN A 440 -1.22 2.17 -33.56
CA ASN A 440 -1.72 0.84 -33.20
C ASN A 440 -0.65 0.00 -32.49
N GLU A 441 0.61 0.03 -32.95
CA GLU A 441 1.71 -0.66 -32.27
C GLU A 441 1.86 -0.21 -30.82
N ILE A 442 1.89 1.10 -30.57
CA ILE A 442 2.06 1.63 -29.20
C ILE A 442 0.83 1.33 -28.35
N THR A 443 -0.36 1.41 -28.92
CA THR A 443 -1.60 1.03 -28.24
C THR A 443 -1.59 -0.44 -27.83
N GLU A 444 -1.16 -1.35 -28.73
CA GLU A 444 -1.06 -2.78 -28.43
C GLU A 444 -0.02 -3.06 -27.34
N LYS A 445 1.16 -2.42 -27.38
CA LYS A 445 2.18 -2.53 -26.31
C LYS A 445 1.64 -2.02 -24.96
N ALA A 446 0.95 -0.88 -24.94
CA ALA A 446 0.35 -0.31 -23.74
C ALA A 446 -0.78 -1.21 -23.19
N ALA A 447 -1.54 -1.86 -24.08
CA ALA A 447 -2.62 -2.77 -23.71
C ALA A 447 -2.10 -4.00 -22.95
N ILE A 448 -0.91 -4.54 -23.27
CA ILE A 448 -0.30 -5.67 -22.54
C ILE A 448 -0.18 -5.33 -21.04
N LEU A 449 0.42 -4.19 -20.72
CA LEU A 449 0.58 -3.71 -19.34
C LEU A 449 -0.78 -3.47 -18.65
N CYS A 450 -1.77 -2.96 -19.41
CA CYS A 450 -3.10 -2.71 -18.89
C CYS A 450 -3.85 -4.02 -18.59
N TYR A 451 -3.73 -5.03 -19.44
CA TYR A 451 -4.33 -6.36 -19.20
C TYR A 451 -3.74 -7.03 -17.97
N ILE A 452 -2.42 -6.91 -17.74
CA ILE A 452 -1.77 -7.40 -16.52
C ILE A 452 -2.36 -6.71 -15.27
N ARG A 453 -2.52 -5.38 -15.32
CA ARG A 453 -3.18 -4.60 -14.25
C ARG A 453 -4.62 -5.06 -14.00
N LEU A 454 -5.39 -5.36 -15.05
CA LEU A 454 -6.78 -5.81 -14.95
C LEU A 454 -6.92 -7.21 -14.36
N ILE A 455 -6.06 -8.15 -14.75
CA ILE A 455 -6.05 -9.50 -14.16
C ILE A 455 -5.80 -9.40 -12.65
N ASN A 456 -4.77 -8.65 -12.23
CA ASN A 456 -4.51 -8.39 -10.81
C ASN A 456 -5.72 -7.77 -10.08
N LYS A 457 -6.40 -6.81 -10.72
CA LYS A 457 -7.58 -6.14 -10.15
C LYS A 457 -8.69 -7.15 -9.83
N TYR A 458 -8.87 -8.20 -10.63
CA TYR A 458 -9.86 -9.24 -10.35
C TYR A 458 -9.46 -10.13 -9.17
N HIS A 459 -8.20 -10.55 -9.09
CA HIS A 459 -7.71 -11.33 -7.94
C HIS A 459 -7.70 -10.56 -6.63
N LYS A 460 -7.44 -9.24 -6.67
CA LYS A 460 -7.40 -8.41 -5.46
C LYS A 460 -8.76 -8.34 -4.73
N LYS A 461 -9.87 -8.65 -5.40
CA LYS A 461 -11.21 -8.72 -4.79
C LYS A 461 -11.48 -10.05 -4.08
N GLY A 462 -10.54 -10.99 -4.10
CA GLY A 462 -10.72 -12.36 -3.65
C GLY A 462 -10.88 -13.32 -4.82
N LYS A 463 -11.69 -14.37 -4.65
CA LYS A 463 -11.92 -15.36 -5.71
C LYS A 463 -12.69 -14.73 -6.87
N PRO A 464 -12.15 -14.73 -8.12
CA PRO A 464 -12.85 -14.16 -9.26
C PRO A 464 -14.23 -14.82 -9.49
N THR A 465 -15.22 -14.00 -9.84
CA THR A 465 -16.53 -14.50 -10.30
C THR A 465 -16.42 -15.21 -11.64
N ALA A 466 -17.44 -15.97 -12.05
CA ALA A 466 -17.43 -16.64 -13.36
C ALA A 466 -17.28 -15.65 -14.54
N PHE A 467 -17.86 -14.45 -14.42
CA PHE A 467 -17.68 -13.38 -15.41
C PHE A 467 -16.24 -12.85 -15.41
N GLU A 468 -15.67 -12.59 -14.24
CA GLU A 468 -14.29 -12.11 -14.13
C GLU A 468 -13.28 -13.16 -14.60
N GLN A 469 -13.52 -14.45 -14.32
CA GLN A 469 -12.68 -15.53 -14.84
C GLN A 469 -12.69 -15.58 -16.37
N LYS A 470 -13.85 -15.39 -17.01
CA LYS A 470 -13.94 -15.29 -18.47
C LYS A 470 -13.11 -14.11 -18.99
N ARG A 471 -13.19 -12.95 -18.35
CA ARG A 471 -12.38 -11.77 -18.71
C ARG A 471 -10.89 -12.01 -18.53
N ILE A 472 -10.49 -12.69 -17.46
CA ILE A 472 -9.09 -13.09 -17.23
C ILE A 472 -8.59 -13.95 -18.40
N SER A 473 -9.36 -14.96 -18.82
CA SER A 473 -9.00 -15.82 -19.97
C SER A 473 -8.86 -15.01 -21.26
N GLU A 474 -9.81 -14.11 -21.56
CA GLU A 474 -9.74 -13.22 -22.74
C GLU A 474 -8.49 -12.33 -22.72
N PHE A 475 -8.11 -11.80 -21.54
CA PHE A 475 -6.90 -11.00 -21.40
C PHE A 475 -5.62 -11.82 -21.58
N ILE A 476 -5.59 -13.05 -21.07
CA ILE A 476 -4.46 -13.98 -21.26
C ILE A 476 -4.27 -14.31 -22.74
N GLU A 477 -5.35 -14.59 -23.47
CA GLU A 477 -5.32 -14.85 -24.91
C GLU A 477 -4.78 -13.64 -25.69
N LYS A 478 -5.27 -12.43 -25.35
CA LYS A 478 -4.77 -11.18 -25.96
C LYS A 478 -3.30 -10.94 -25.68
N ILE A 479 -2.86 -11.08 -24.43
CA ILE A 479 -1.44 -10.95 -24.07
C ILE A 479 -0.61 -11.96 -24.87
N THR A 480 -1.04 -13.22 -24.92
CA THR A 480 -0.34 -14.27 -25.67
C THR A 480 -0.16 -13.89 -27.13
N SER A 481 -1.23 -13.48 -27.81
CA SER A 481 -1.18 -13.07 -29.22
C SER A 481 -0.30 -11.84 -29.45
N LEU A 482 -0.32 -10.87 -28.54
CA LEU A 482 0.51 -9.67 -28.65
C LEU A 482 2.00 -9.97 -28.42
N LEU A 483 2.33 -10.93 -27.56
CA LEU A 483 3.73 -11.37 -27.36
C LEU A 483 4.29 -12.21 -28.51
N GLU A 484 3.46 -12.67 -29.45
CA GLU A 484 3.94 -13.24 -30.72
C GLU A 484 4.40 -12.15 -31.68
N LYS A 485 3.85 -10.93 -31.55
CA LYS A 485 4.19 -9.77 -32.39
C LYS A 485 5.35 -8.95 -31.82
N TYR A 486 5.41 -8.80 -30.51
CA TYR A 486 6.32 -7.86 -29.85
C TYR A 486 7.25 -8.57 -28.87
N ASP A 487 8.56 -8.43 -29.11
CA ASP A 487 9.63 -8.86 -28.22
C ASP A 487 10.10 -7.73 -27.28
N THR A 488 9.54 -6.52 -27.43
CA THR A 488 9.78 -5.35 -26.58
C THR A 488 8.51 -4.50 -26.40
N LEU A 489 8.43 -3.80 -25.26
CA LEU A 489 7.39 -2.81 -24.96
C LEU A 489 7.88 -1.38 -25.21
N GLU A 490 9.16 -1.20 -25.54
CA GLU A 490 9.81 0.09 -25.77
C GLU A 490 9.47 0.61 -27.18
N PHE A 491 9.56 1.93 -27.38
CA PHE A 491 9.30 2.59 -28.66
C PHE A 491 10.12 3.87 -28.85
#